data_AF-A0A0G1NHU8-F1
#
_entry.id   AF-A0A0G1NHU8-F1
#
_cell.length_a   1.000
_cell.length_b   1.000
_cell.length_c   1.000
_cell.angle_alpha   90.00
_cell.angle_beta   90.00
_cell.angle_gamma   90.00
#
_symmetry.space_group_name_H-M   'P 1'
#
loop_
_entity.id
_entity.type
_entity.pdbx_description
1 polymer ?
#
loop_
_entity_poly.entity_id
_entity_poly.type
_entity_poly.pdbx_seq_one_letter_code
_entity_poly.pdbx_strand_id
1 'polypeptide(L)'
;MFEGYLGQALCVARLLEQLTKEEVLSELNKRLGTSLSLELFDGMERDIEEIDTITFDAWCGLFRWNREKVFKCAQNLKQNARRSDEDIKESLEEVLQELDYEQWRESQDN
;
A
#
# COMPACT_ATOMS: atom_id res chain seq x y z
N MET A 1 10.04 13.88 9.74
CA MET A 1 9.07 12.91 10.28
C MET A 1 7.97 12.80 9.23
N PHE A 2 7.88 11.66 8.52
CA PHE A 2 6.83 11.44 7.51
C PHE A 2 5.58 10.97 8.25
N GLU A 3 4.66 11.89 8.54
CA GLU A 3 3.43 11.58 9.29
C GLU A 3 2.39 10.90 8.41
N GLY A 4 2.13 9.62 8.77
CA GLY A 4 1.01 8.78 8.37
C GLY A 4 1.16 8.09 7.02
N TYR A 5 0.68 6.84 6.95
CA TYR A 5 0.54 6.00 5.75
C TYR A 5 1.80 5.27 5.25
N LEU A 6 2.94 5.33 5.96
CA LEU A 6 4.13 4.62 5.53
C LEU A 6 3.97 3.10 5.74
N GLY A 7 3.50 2.71 6.93
CA GLY A 7 3.13 1.35 7.28
C GLY A 7 2.06 0.79 6.37
N GLN A 8 1.01 1.57 6.10
CA GLN A 8 -0.05 1.15 5.19
C GLN A 8 0.45 1.00 3.75
N ALA A 9 1.30 1.90 3.25
CA ALA A 9 1.90 1.77 1.92
C ALA A 9 2.74 0.50 1.78
N LEU A 10 3.45 0.15 2.84
CA LEU A 10 4.21 -1.08 2.89
C LEU A 10 3.32 -2.34 2.97
N CYS A 11 2.20 -2.27 3.68
CA CYS A 11 1.17 -3.32 3.67
C CYS A 11 0.61 -3.52 2.24
N VAL A 12 0.31 -2.43 1.53
CA VAL A 12 -0.09 -2.48 0.12
C VAL A 12 0.99 -3.15 -0.74
N ALA A 13 2.26 -2.78 -0.55
CA ALA A 13 3.37 -3.41 -1.28
C ALA A 13 3.43 -4.92 -1.00
N ARG A 14 3.32 -5.34 0.27
CA ARG A 14 3.26 -6.77 0.65
C ARG A 14 2.12 -7.51 -0.05
N LEU A 15 0.92 -6.93 -0.04
CA LEU A 15 -0.26 -7.55 -0.66
C LEU A 15 -0.13 -7.67 -2.17
N LEU A 16 0.47 -6.68 -2.85
CA LEU A 16 0.72 -6.72 -4.29
C LEU A 16 1.76 -7.77 -4.68
N GLU A 17 2.76 -8.00 -3.83
CA GLU A 17 3.74 -9.09 -4.00
C GLU A 17 3.20 -10.46 -3.51
N GLN A 18 1.94 -10.52 -3.07
CA GLN A 18 1.24 -11.72 -2.59
C GLN A 18 1.95 -12.42 -1.42
N LEU A 19 2.62 -11.65 -0.56
CA LEU A 19 3.35 -12.18 0.59
C LEU A 19 2.48 -12.16 1.85
N THR A 20 2.56 -13.22 2.64
CA THR A 20 1.99 -13.29 3.99
C THR A 20 2.82 -12.46 4.97
N LYS A 21 2.23 -12.09 6.11
CA LYS A 21 2.94 -11.32 7.14
C LYS A 21 4.09 -12.15 7.72
N GLU A 22 3.87 -13.44 7.89
CA GLU A 22 4.83 -14.40 8.43
C GLU A 22 6.04 -14.56 7.51
N GLU A 23 5.84 -14.60 6.19
CA GLU A 23 6.94 -14.66 5.21
C GLU A 23 7.82 -13.42 5.28
N VAL A 24 7.18 -12.24 5.28
CA VAL A 24 7.90 -10.96 5.36
C VAL A 24 8.63 -10.84 6.70
N LEU A 25 7.95 -11.13 7.81
CA LEU A 25 8.52 -11.09 9.15
C LEU A 25 9.73 -12.01 9.31
N SER A 26 9.62 -13.25 8.81
CA SER A 26 10.70 -14.23 8.83
C SER A 26 11.92 -13.74 8.08
N GLU A 27 11.74 -13.19 6.88
CA GLU A 27 12.84 -12.70 6.06
C GLU A 27 13.46 -11.40 6.61
N LEU A 28 12.65 -10.52 7.20
CA LEU A 28 13.15 -9.33 7.89
C LEU A 28 14.00 -9.67 9.10
N ASN A 29 13.54 -10.60 9.94
CA ASN A 29 14.29 -11.04 11.11
C ASN A 29 15.65 -11.63 10.71
N LYS A 30 15.69 -12.40 9.61
CA LYS A 30 16.96 -12.91 9.05
C LYS A 30 17.88 -11.78 8.58
N ARG A 31 17.36 -10.79 7.85
CA ARG A 31 18.17 -9.70 7.27
C ARG A 31 18.69 -8.73 8.31
N LEU A 32 17.85 -8.39 9.29
CA LEU A 32 18.17 -7.43 10.34
C LEU A 32 18.96 -8.08 11.49
N GLY A 33 18.96 -9.42 11.58
CA GLY A 33 19.55 -10.15 12.71
C GLY A 33 18.76 -9.89 14.01
N THR A 34 17.45 -9.68 13.91
CA THR A 34 16.57 -9.37 15.04
C THR A 34 15.46 -10.40 15.15
N SER A 35 14.60 -10.24 16.17
CA SER A 35 13.41 -11.06 16.35
C SER A 35 12.20 -10.15 16.61
N LEU A 36 11.79 -9.41 15.58
CA LEU A 36 10.53 -8.68 15.57
C LEU A 36 9.37 -9.67 15.79
N SER A 37 8.39 -9.26 16.60
CA SER A 37 7.16 -10.01 16.82
C SER A 37 6.13 -9.69 15.74
N LEU A 38 5.16 -10.60 15.55
CA LEU A 38 4.04 -10.35 14.64
C LEU A 38 3.17 -9.18 15.12
N GLU A 39 3.05 -8.97 16.43
CA GLU A 39 2.33 -7.84 17.01
C GLU A 39 2.99 -6.50 16.65
N LEU A 40 4.32 -6.41 16.75
CA LEU A 40 5.07 -5.22 16.35
C LEU A 40 4.96 -4.99 14.84
N PHE A 41 5.05 -6.06 14.05
CA PHE A 41 4.86 -5.98 12.59
C PHE A 41 3.47 -5.46 12.21
N ASP A 42 2.43 -5.94 12.88
CA ASP A 42 1.05 -5.47 12.71
C ASP A 42 0.88 -4.01 13.13
N GLY A 43 1.54 -3.60 14.21
CA GLY A 43 1.60 -2.21 14.65
C GLY A 43 2.27 -1.32 13.60
N MET A 44 3.37 -1.79 12.99
CA MET A 44 4.07 -1.07 11.92
C MET A 44 3.20 -0.93 10.67
N GLU A 45 2.55 -2.00 10.18
CA GLU A 45 1.66 -1.93 9.00
C GLU A 45 0.46 -1.00 9.20
N ARG A 46 0.03 -0.80 10.45
CA ARG A 46 -1.11 0.05 10.80
C ARG A 46 -0.72 1.50 11.11
N ASP A 47 0.55 1.86 10.94
CA ASP A 47 1.12 3.15 11.35
C ASP A 47 0.92 3.45 12.86
N ILE A 48 0.78 2.41 13.69
CA ILE A 48 0.72 2.53 15.17
C ILE A 48 2.13 2.59 15.74
N GLU A 49 3.03 1.75 15.21
CA GLU A 49 4.43 1.66 15.62
C GLU A 49 5.33 2.34 14.61
N GLU A 50 6.36 3.04 15.10
CA GLU A 50 7.33 3.70 14.22
C GLU A 50 8.23 2.69 13.51
N ILE A 51 8.48 2.94 12.23
CA ILE A 51 9.40 2.14 11.42
C ILE A 51 10.71 2.92 11.29
N ASP A 52 11.78 2.38 11.87
CA ASP A 52 13.10 2.97 11.70
C ASP A 52 13.61 2.84 10.25
N THR A 53 14.62 3.64 9.90
CA THR A 53 15.13 3.68 8.52
C THR A 53 15.74 2.36 8.05
N ILE A 54 16.38 1.60 8.94
CA ILE A 54 17.03 0.32 8.61
C ILE A 54 15.95 -0.73 8.32
N THR A 55 14.94 -0.80 9.17
CA THR A 55 13.78 -1.68 9.00
C THR A 55 13.03 -1.33 7.72
N PHE A 56 12.80 -0.05 7.45
CA PHE A 56 12.17 0.42 6.22
C PHE A 56 12.92 0.00 4.95
N ASP A 57 14.24 0.15 4.94
CA ASP A 57 15.09 -0.26 3.82
C ASP A 57 15.04 -1.76 3.58
N ALA A 58 15.02 -2.54 4.65
CA ALA A 58 14.90 -3.98 4.56
C ALA A 58 13.59 -4.37 3.88
N TRP A 59 12.45 -3.74 4.23
CA TRP A 59 11.16 -3.99 3.57
C TRP A 59 11.19 -3.61 2.09
N CYS A 60 11.72 -2.43 1.75
CA CYS A 60 11.86 -2.00 0.35
C CYS A 60 12.65 -3.03 -0.47
N GLY A 61 13.74 -3.54 0.10
CA GLY A 61 14.56 -4.59 -0.50
C GLY A 61 13.85 -5.95 -0.66
N LEU A 62 12.76 -6.21 0.06
CA LEU A 62 11.94 -7.41 -0.11
C LEU A 62 10.95 -7.28 -1.25
N PHE A 63 10.28 -6.14 -1.33
CA PHE A 63 9.16 -5.96 -2.25
C PHE A 63 9.57 -5.58 -3.67
N ARG A 64 10.87 -5.50 -3.97
CA ARG A 64 11.38 -4.91 -5.24
C ARG A 64 10.89 -3.48 -5.46
N TRP A 65 10.54 -2.76 -4.38
CA TRP A 65 10.13 -1.37 -4.42
C TRP A 65 11.28 -0.51 -3.92
N ASN A 66 11.56 0.59 -4.62
CA ASN A 66 12.45 1.61 -4.07
C ASN A 66 11.68 2.51 -3.10
N ARG A 67 12.43 3.25 -2.26
CA ARG A 67 11.84 4.18 -1.28
C ARG A 67 10.86 5.15 -1.91
N GLU A 68 11.19 5.69 -3.09
CA GLU A 68 10.37 6.67 -3.80
C GLU A 68 8.99 6.10 -4.15
N LYS A 69 8.92 4.86 -4.61
CA LYS A 69 7.65 4.18 -4.93
C LYS A 69 6.79 4.00 -3.69
N VAL A 70 7.39 3.61 -2.56
CA VAL A 70 6.66 3.49 -1.30
C VAL A 70 6.16 4.86 -0.82
N PHE A 71 6.99 5.91 -0.91
CA PHE A 71 6.56 7.26 -0.54
C PHE A 71 5.43 7.80 -1.43
N LYS A 72 5.49 7.57 -2.75
CA LYS A 72 4.39 7.92 -3.66
C LYS A 72 3.11 7.18 -3.31
N CYS A 73 3.20 5.90 -2.95
CA CYS A 73 2.06 5.14 -2.47
C CYS A 73 1.48 5.74 -1.17
N ALA A 74 2.32 6.04 -0.19
CA ALA A 74 1.89 6.69 1.06
C ALA A 74 1.23 8.06 0.81
N GLN A 75 1.77 8.86 -0.11
CA GLN A 75 1.18 10.14 -0.52
C GLN A 75 -0.20 9.95 -1.16
N ASN A 76 -0.35 8.98 -2.05
CA ASN A 76 -1.64 8.68 -2.68
C ASN A 76 -2.66 8.17 -1.65
N LEU A 77 -2.25 7.31 -0.72
CA LEU A 77 -3.10 6.86 0.39
C LEU A 77 -3.56 8.04 1.25
N LYS A 78 -2.65 8.96 1.59
CA LYS A 78 -2.96 10.17 2.34
C LYS A 78 -3.91 11.11 1.62
N GLN A 79 -3.76 11.26 0.31
CA GLN A 79 -4.66 12.07 -0.51
C GLN A 79 -6.05 11.45 -0.58
N ASN A 80 -6.14 10.15 -0.81
CA ASN A 80 -7.41 9.44 -0.90
C ASN A 80 -8.11 9.30 0.45
N ALA A 81 -7.39 9.15 1.56
CA ALA A 81 -7.98 9.12 2.89
C ALA A 81 -8.55 10.48 3.35
N ARG A 82 -8.19 11.57 2.66
CA ARG A 82 -8.77 12.91 2.87
C ARG A 82 -9.95 13.21 1.95
N ARG A 83 -10.19 12.34 0.95
CA ARG A 83 -11.40 12.40 0.14
C ARG A 83 -12.52 11.84 1.00
N SER A 84 -13.68 12.50 0.97
CA SER A 84 -14.88 11.95 1.58
C SER A 84 -15.26 10.65 0.87
N ASP A 85 -15.98 9.75 1.54
CA ASP A 85 -16.54 8.56 0.88
C ASP A 85 -17.42 8.95 -0.33
N GLU A 86 -18.02 10.15 -0.29
CA GLU A 86 -18.75 10.76 -1.40
C GLU A 86 -17.83 11.10 -2.58
N ASP A 87 -16.67 11.71 -2.37
CA ASP A 87 -15.71 12.03 -3.46
C ASP A 87 -15.14 10.76 -4.13
N ILE A 88 -14.96 9.69 -3.36
CA ILE A 88 -14.51 8.39 -3.86
C ILE A 88 -15.64 7.75 -4.68
N LYS A 89 -16.88 7.80 -4.18
CA LYS A 89 -18.06 7.28 -4.86
C LYS A 89 -18.36 8.03 -6.16
N GLU A 90 -18.25 9.35 -6.15
CA GLU A 90 -18.45 10.19 -7.34
C GLU A 90 -17.39 9.88 -8.41
N SER A 91 -16.11 9.76 -8.02
CA SER A 91 -15.05 9.36 -8.96
C SER A 91 -15.24 7.94 -9.52
N LEU A 92 -15.78 7.01 -8.71
CA LEU A 92 -16.07 5.64 -9.16
C LEU A 92 -17.29 5.59 -10.07
N GLU A 93 -18.33 6.40 -9.79
CA GLU A 93 -19.52 6.52 -10.64
C GLU A 93 -19.19 7.13 -12.01
N GLU A 94 -18.30 8.13 -12.07
CA GLU A 94 -17.79 8.68 -13.33
C GLU A 94 -17.07 7.61 -14.16
N VAL A 95 -16.15 6.86 -13.55
CA VAL A 95 -15.39 5.80 -14.25
C VAL A 95 -16.31 4.67 -14.73
N LEU A 96 -17.31 4.29 -13.95
CA LEU A 96 -18.29 3.27 -14.35
C LEU A 96 -19.16 3.75 -15.51
N GLN A 97 -19.57 5.02 -15.52
CA GLN A 97 -20.31 5.61 -16.64
C GLN A 97 -19.49 5.67 -17.92
N GLU A 98 -18.20 5.97 -17.84
CA GLU A 98 -17.31 5.96 -19.01
C GLU A 98 -17.17 4.55 -19.60
N LEU A 99 -17.00 3.53 -18.75
CA LEU A 99 -16.92 2.12 -19.17
C LEU A 99 -18.24 1.62 -19.80
N ASP A 100 -19.37 1.96 -19.20
CA ASP A 100 -20.69 1.63 -19.73
C ASP A 100 -20.92 2.30 -21.09
N TYR A 101 -20.47 3.56 -21.25
CA TYR A 101 -20.54 4.28 -22.51
C TYR A 101 -19.66 3.65 -23.60
N GLU A 102 -18.44 3.22 -23.25
CA GLU A 102 -17.54 2.52 -24.18
C GLU A 102 -18.12 1.17 -24.62
N GLN A 103 -18.63 0.36 -23.68
CA GLN A 103 -19.29 -0.90 -24.01
C GLN A 103 -20.53 -0.70 -24.89
N TRP A 104 -21.33 0.32 -24.61
CA TRP A 104 -22.46 0.67 -25.46
C TRP A 104 -21.98 1.08 -26.87
N ARG A 105 -20.93 1.90 -26.98
CA ARG A 105 -20.37 2.32 -28.27
C ARG A 105 -19.91 1.12 -29.09
N GLU A 106 -19.16 0.21 -28.49
CA GLU A 106 -18.71 -1.02 -29.14
C GLU A 106 -19.86 -1.94 -29.56
N SER A 107 -20.98 -1.92 -28.82
CA SER A 107 -22.21 -2.66 -29.18
C SER A 107 -22.99 -2.06 -30.35
N GLN A 108 -22.77 -0.78 -30.69
CA GLN A 108 -23.42 -0.11 -31.82
C GLN A 108 -22.60 -0.21 -33.12
N ASP A 109 -21.29 -0.47 -33.02
CA ASP A 109 -20.38 -0.65 -34.15
C ASP A 109 -20.28 -2.12 -34.64
N ASN A 110 -21.10 -3.02 -34.08
CA ASN A 110 -21.26 -4.43 -34.46
C ASN A 110 -22.67 -4.69 -35.02
#